data_AF-A0A8K1PJ92-F1
#
_entry.id   AF-A0A8K1PJ92-F1
#
_cell.length_a   1.000
_cell.length_b   1.000
_cell.length_c   1.000
_cell.angle_alpha   90.00
_cell.angle_beta   90.00
_cell.angle_gamma   90.00
#
_symmetry.space_group_name_H-M   'P 1'
#
loop_
_entity.id
_entity.type
_entity.pdbx_description
1 polymer ?
#
loop_
_entity_poly.entity_id
_entity_poly.type
_entity_poly.pdbx_seq_one_letter_code
_entity_poly.pdbx_strand_id
1 'polypeptide(L)'
;PKLEWFQNVESMLNHHLSGLLGLGCLSWSGHQIHIALPINKLLDAGVTSQEIPLPHEFLINRELMSQLYPSFDKGLIPFFSLNWGEYSDFLTFK
;
A
#
# COMPACT_ATOMS: atom_id res chain seq x y z
N PRO A 1 21.33 15.28 -22.88
CA PRO A 1 20.74 16.49 -22.26
C PRO A 1 21.52 17.76 -22.65
N LYS A 2 20.83 18.93 -22.72
CA LYS A 2 21.43 20.25 -22.97
C LYS A 2 21.31 21.12 -21.71
N LEU A 3 22.01 22.26 -21.65
CA LEU A 3 22.00 23.15 -20.47
C LEU A 3 20.57 23.60 -20.08
N GLU A 4 19.72 23.88 -21.06
CA GLU A 4 18.30 24.22 -20.87
C GLU A 4 17.53 23.15 -20.06
N TRP A 5 17.85 21.87 -20.25
CA TRP A 5 17.22 20.78 -19.49
C TRP A 5 17.62 20.83 -18.01
N PHE A 6 18.90 21.06 -17.71
CA PHE A 6 19.39 21.15 -16.33
C PHE A 6 18.88 22.41 -15.60
N GLN A 7 18.63 23.48 -16.36
CA GLN A 7 18.13 24.75 -15.82
C GLN A 7 16.60 24.81 -15.70
N ASN A 8 15.88 23.79 -16.19
CA ASN A 8 14.44 23.70 -16.02
C ASN A 8 14.09 23.23 -14.59
N VAL A 9 14.23 24.15 -13.64
CA VAL A 9 13.99 23.92 -12.21
C VAL A 9 12.53 23.59 -11.89
N GLU A 10 11.59 24.13 -12.66
CA GLU A 10 10.16 23.84 -12.49
C GLU A 10 9.87 22.38 -12.82
N SER A 11 10.33 21.91 -13.98
CA SER A 11 10.19 20.51 -14.37
C SER A 11 10.90 19.60 -13.38
N MET A 12 12.12 19.95 -12.96
CA MET A 12 12.89 19.18 -11.97
C MET A 12 12.12 19.02 -10.66
N LEU A 13 11.60 20.12 -10.11
CA LEU A 13 10.86 20.10 -8.85
C LEU A 13 9.56 19.31 -8.96
N ASN A 14 8.78 19.52 -10.03
CA ASN A 14 7.51 18.80 -10.24
C ASN A 14 7.73 17.28 -10.38
N HIS A 15 8.74 16.85 -11.14
CA HIS A 15 9.04 15.43 -11.32
C HIS A 15 9.62 14.80 -10.05
N HIS A 16 10.46 15.51 -9.30
CA HIS A 16 11.00 14.97 -8.05
C HIS A 16 9.95 14.91 -6.94
N LEU A 17 9.16 15.96 -6.75
CA LEU A 17 8.18 16.01 -5.67
C LEU A 17 6.99 15.08 -5.94
N SER A 18 6.33 15.22 -7.08
CA SER A 18 5.12 14.43 -7.38
C SER A 18 5.47 13.03 -7.89
N GLY A 19 6.49 12.93 -8.75
CA GLY A 19 6.91 11.66 -9.34
C GLY A 19 7.76 10.84 -8.36
N LEU A 20 9.00 11.25 -8.14
CA LEU A 20 9.95 10.46 -7.36
C LEU A 20 9.49 10.23 -5.92
N LEU A 21 9.12 11.30 -5.21
CA LEU A 21 8.70 11.21 -3.81
C LEU A 21 7.23 10.79 -3.71
N GLY A 22 6.32 11.46 -4.40
CA GLY A 22 4.88 11.17 -4.33
C GLY A 22 4.53 9.75 -4.77
N LEU A 23 4.88 9.36 -6.00
CA LEU A 23 4.62 7.99 -6.47
C LEU A 23 5.46 6.96 -5.69
N GLY A 24 6.67 7.31 -5.28
CA GLY A 24 7.50 6.44 -4.43
C GLY A 24 6.81 6.10 -3.10
N CYS A 25 6.31 7.11 -2.38
CA CYS A 25 5.56 6.92 -1.14
C CYS A 25 4.24 6.17 -1.36
N LEU A 26 3.53 6.46 -2.45
CA LEU A 26 2.27 5.79 -2.78
C LEU A 26 2.50 4.30 -3.09
N SER A 27 3.47 3.98 -3.95
CA SER A 27 3.82 2.60 -4.29
C SER A 27 4.31 1.82 -3.08
N TRP A 28 5.14 2.44 -2.23
CA TRP A 28 5.61 1.79 -1.01
C TRP A 28 4.49 1.57 0.01
N SER A 29 3.54 2.50 0.12
CA SER A 29 2.34 2.31 0.96
C SER A 29 1.49 1.16 0.44
N GLY A 30 1.29 1.07 -0.88
CA GLY A 30 0.59 -0.07 -1.49
C GLY A 30 1.29 -1.40 -1.21
N HIS A 31 2.63 -1.46 -1.34
CA HIS A 31 3.40 -2.64 -0.97
C HIS A 31 3.23 -3.02 0.50
N GLN A 32 3.31 -2.04 1.42
CA GLN A 32 3.11 -2.29 2.84
C GLN A 32 1.71 -2.86 3.12
N ILE A 33 0.66 -2.24 2.57
CA ILE A 33 -0.73 -2.65 2.80
C ILE A 33 -1.00 -4.06 2.26
N HIS A 34 -0.55 -4.34 1.04
CA HIS A 34 -0.95 -5.56 0.34
C HIS A 34 0.00 -6.75 0.56
N ILE A 35 1.24 -6.53 0.99
CA ILE A 35 2.25 -7.58 1.17
C ILE A 35 2.77 -7.62 2.60
N ALA A 36 3.35 -6.53 3.10
CA ALA A 36 4.04 -6.57 4.39
C ALA A 36 3.08 -6.77 5.57
N LEU A 37 1.93 -6.10 5.57
CA LEU A 37 0.92 -6.17 6.63
C LEU A 37 0.33 -7.58 6.83
N PRO A 38 -0.17 -8.30 5.80
CA PRO A 38 -0.72 -9.64 6.02
C PRO A 38 0.36 -10.64 6.49
N ILE A 39 1.57 -10.56 5.94
CA ILE A 39 2.68 -11.44 6.32
C ILE A 39 3.10 -11.20 7.77
N ASN A 40 3.33 -9.94 8.16
CA ASN A 40 3.72 -9.61 9.53
C ASN A 40 2.63 -10.01 10.52
N LYS A 41 1.35 -9.81 10.18
CA LYS A 41 0.25 -10.21 11.05
C LYS A 41 0.21 -11.72 11.33
N LEU A 42 0.53 -12.55 10.33
CA LEU A 42 0.61 -14.00 10.50
C LEU A 42 1.87 -14.41 11.29
N LEU A 43 3.01 -13.78 11.03
CA LEU A 43 4.25 -14.00 11.80
C LEU A 43 4.05 -13.64 13.27
N ASP A 44 3.43 -12.50 13.56
CA ASP A 44 3.12 -12.04 14.92
C ASP A 44 2.10 -12.95 15.61
N ALA A 45 1.23 -13.62 14.85
CA ALA A 45 0.31 -14.64 15.34
C ALA A 45 0.97 -16.02 15.58
N GLY A 46 2.27 -16.17 15.27
CA GLY A 46 3.04 -17.39 15.48
C GLY A 46 2.96 -18.41 14.34
N VAL A 47 2.45 -18.03 13.17
CA VAL A 47 2.42 -18.91 11.99
C VAL A 47 3.85 -19.08 11.46
N THR A 48 4.23 -20.32 11.15
CA THR A 48 5.57 -20.59 10.64
C THR A 48 5.75 -20.04 9.23
N SER A 49 6.96 -19.61 8.88
CA SER A 49 7.24 -19.02 7.57
C SER A 49 6.88 -19.90 6.37
N GLN A 50 6.86 -21.22 6.56
CA GLN A 50 6.53 -22.22 5.55
C GLN A 50 5.02 -22.36 5.31
N GLU A 51 4.20 -22.01 6.31
CA GLU A 51 2.74 -22.09 6.25
C GLU A 51 2.08 -20.78 5.81
N ILE A 52 2.85 -19.69 5.79
CA ILE A 52 2.36 -18.38 5.31
C ILE A 52 2.13 -18.47 3.79
N PRO A 53 0.92 -18.10 3.31
CA PRO A 53 0.65 -17.99 1.88
C PRO A 53 1.65 -17.09 1.17
N LEU A 54 1.92 -17.36 -0.09
CA LEU A 54 2.86 -16.56 -0.87
C LEU A 54 2.30 -15.15 -1.10
N PRO A 55 3.15 -14.11 -1.23
CA PRO A 55 2.72 -12.72 -1.39
C PRO A 55 1.68 -12.48 -2.50
N HIS A 56 1.78 -13.19 -3.62
CA HIS A 56 0.86 -13.04 -4.74
C HIS A 56 -0.53 -13.66 -4.47
N GLU A 57 -0.64 -14.60 -3.55
CA GLU A 57 -1.92 -15.21 -3.17
C GLU A 57 -2.80 -14.19 -2.43
N PHE A 58 -2.21 -13.35 -1.57
CA PHE A 58 -2.91 -12.24 -0.92
C PHE A 58 -3.41 -11.17 -1.90
N LEU A 59 -2.72 -10.98 -3.04
CA LEU A 59 -3.13 -10.01 -4.06
C LEU A 59 -4.34 -10.47 -4.87
N ILE A 60 -4.40 -11.77 -5.17
CA ILE A 60 -5.43 -12.35 -6.03
C ILE A 60 -6.64 -12.78 -5.20
N ASN A 61 -6.42 -13.36 -4.03
CA ASN A 61 -7.48 -13.85 -3.17
C ASN A 61 -7.84 -12.84 -2.09
N ARG A 62 -8.88 -12.05 -2.37
CA ARG A 62 -9.43 -11.06 -1.43
C ARG A 62 -9.90 -11.70 -0.12
N GLU A 63 -10.36 -12.95 -0.13
CA GLU A 63 -10.86 -13.62 1.08
C GLU A 63 -9.74 -13.82 2.12
N LEU A 64 -8.51 -14.09 1.68
CA LEU A 64 -7.35 -14.18 2.59
C LEU A 64 -7.08 -12.83 3.27
N MET A 65 -7.19 -11.74 2.53
CA MET A 65 -7.01 -10.39 3.07
C MET A 65 -8.15 -10.01 4.00
N SER A 66 -9.41 -10.35 3.69
CA SER A 66 -10.55 -9.97 4.53
C SER A 66 -10.64 -10.75 5.84
N GLN A 67 -10.14 -11.99 5.87
CA GLN A 67 -9.96 -12.73 7.12
C GLN A 67 -9.01 -12.02 8.10
N LEU A 68 -7.98 -11.34 7.58
CA LEU A 68 -7.03 -10.58 8.38
C LEU A 68 -7.51 -9.15 8.66
N TYR A 69 -8.12 -8.50 7.68
CA TYR A 69 -8.53 -7.10 7.70
C TYR A 69 -9.97 -6.99 7.14
N PRO A 70 -11.00 -7.05 7.99
CA PRO A 70 -12.41 -7.13 7.55
C PRO A 70 -12.86 -5.99 6.62
N SER A 71 -12.20 -4.83 6.64
CA SER A 71 -12.53 -3.72 5.75
C SER A 71 -12.30 -4.04 4.27
N PHE A 72 -11.45 -5.03 3.93
CA PHE A 72 -11.21 -5.47 2.56
C PHE A 72 -12.46 -6.03 1.87
N ASP A 73 -13.43 -6.55 2.61
CA ASP A 73 -14.72 -7.00 2.04
C ASP A 73 -15.53 -5.85 1.45
N LYS A 74 -15.38 -4.64 2.01
CA LYS A 74 -16.04 -3.42 1.52
C LYS A 74 -15.42 -2.89 0.22
N GLY A 75 -14.23 -3.40 -0.14
CA GLY A 75 -13.51 -3.00 -1.34
C GLY A 75 -13.19 -1.50 -1.37
N LEU A 76 -13.32 -0.89 -2.55
CA LEU A 76 -12.98 0.52 -2.78
C LEU A 76 -14.16 1.48 -2.59
N ILE A 77 -15.36 0.99 -2.25
CA ILE A 77 -16.53 1.84 -2.09
C ILE A 77 -16.29 2.92 -1.02
N PRO A 78 -15.75 2.60 0.18
CA PRO A 78 -15.48 3.61 1.20
C PRO A 78 -14.48 4.69 0.78
N PHE A 79 -13.51 4.35 -0.09
CA PHE A 79 -12.56 5.30 -0.65
C PHE A 79 -13.26 6.37 -1.49
N PHE A 80 -14.11 5.95 -2.44
CA PHE A 80 -14.81 6.85 -3.36
C PHE A 80 -16.01 7.58 -2.72
N SER A 81 -16.59 7.04 -1.64
CA SER A 81 -17.66 7.69 -0.88
C SER A 81 -17.14 8.62 0.24
N LEU A 82 -15.82 8.74 0.39
CA LEU A 82 -15.15 9.51 1.46
C LEU A 82 -15.45 9.01 2.88
N ASN A 83 -15.96 7.77 3.03
CA ASN A 83 -16.14 7.12 4.33
C ASN A 83 -14.85 6.42 4.78
N TRP A 84 -13.76 7.17 4.98
CA TRP A 84 -12.43 6.61 5.21
C TRP A 84 -12.23 5.95 6.59
N GLY A 85 -13.15 6.17 7.54
CA GLY A 85 -13.08 5.54 8.87
C GLY A 85 -13.14 4.00 8.82
N GLU A 86 -13.63 3.46 7.70
CA GLU A 86 -13.73 2.01 7.48
C GLU A 86 -12.38 1.31 7.33
N TYR A 87 -11.31 2.02 6.97
CA TYR A 87 -9.96 1.44 6.78
C TYR A 87 -9.09 1.48 8.05
N SER A 88 -9.70 1.68 9.22
CA SER A 88 -9.01 1.80 10.51
C SER A 88 -8.38 0.50 11.02
N ASP A 89 -8.63 -0.64 10.37
CA ASP A 89 -8.03 -1.92 10.70
C ASP A 89 -6.60 -2.12 10.15
N PHE A 90 -6.24 -1.43 9.05
CA PHE A 90 -4.89 -1.45 8.49
C PHE A 90 -4.22 -0.07 8.40
N LEU A 91 -4.97 1.03 8.35
CA LEU A 91 -4.44 2.40 8.47
C LEU A 91 -4.64 2.90 9.91
N THR A 92 -3.75 2.49 10.80
CA THR A 92 -3.83 2.80 12.24
C THR A 92 -2.95 3.98 12.66
N PHE A 93 -3.29 4.62 13.78
CA PHE A 93 -2.46 5.60 14.48
C PHE A 93 -2.46 5.22 15.98
N LYS A 94 -1.60 4.27 16.35
CA LYS A 94 -1.47 3.76 17.72
C LYS A 94 -0.52 4.60 18.55
#